data_AF-A0A1H0S992-F1
#
_entry.id   AF-A0A1H0S992-F1
#
_cell.length_a   1.000
_cell.length_b   1.000
_cell.length_c   1.000
_cell.angle_alpha   90.00
_cell.angle_beta   90.00
_cell.angle_gamma   90.00
#
_symmetry.space_group_name_H-M   'P 1'
#
loop_
_entity.id
_entity.type
_entity.pdbx_description
1 polymer ?
#
loop_
_entity_poly.entity_id
_entity_poly.type
_entity_poly.pdbx_seq_one_letter_code
_entity_poly.pdbx_strand_id
1 'polypeptide(L)'
;MSDVDPRTPSAADEARPRPQYGEYATPEEQRARIRRPEVTEALEAGVAPQPEHAPEPRAAAKPGPMPAPTTRGGQVDRIVTFGLLIYGLFSVVTTIIQLLNFPEYANNFARVFQVDATFTNLTAGYLWGAAAAAVTGIGWLLTAMFTWRSMRRGRISFWIPIVGALVSTVIAAVLSLIGMASDPQFLTAVMGTVSN
;
A
#
# COMPACT_ATOMS: atom_id res chain seq x y z
N MET A 1 -46.23 54.95 13.89
CA MET A 1 -45.20 54.33 13.03
C MET A 1 -44.54 53.25 13.86
N SER A 2 -45.03 52.00 13.73
CA SER A 2 -44.42 50.70 14.10
C SER A 2 -43.87 50.45 15.52
N ASP A 3 -43.77 49.22 16.04
CA ASP A 3 -44.52 47.95 15.83
C ASP A 3 -44.10 46.93 16.92
N VAL A 4 -45.03 46.02 17.30
CA VAL A 4 -44.82 44.59 17.67
C VAL A 4 -43.86 44.14 18.80
N ASP A 5 -44.37 43.17 19.58
CA ASP A 5 -43.77 42.36 20.67
C ASP A 5 -44.05 40.86 20.37
N PRO A 6 -43.34 39.80 20.85
CA PRO A 6 -42.33 39.72 21.92
C PRO A 6 -41.02 38.94 21.60
N ARG A 7 -40.10 38.83 22.58
CA ARG A 7 -39.31 37.59 22.84
C ARG A 7 -39.13 37.28 24.33
N THR A 8 -39.77 36.20 24.74
CA THR A 8 -39.72 35.50 26.04
C THR A 8 -38.35 34.82 26.33
N PRO A 9 -38.10 34.34 27.57
CA PRO A 9 -36.73 34.13 28.08
C PRO A 9 -36.09 32.80 27.67
N SER A 10 -34.76 32.80 27.56
CA SER A 10 -33.95 31.58 27.50
C SER A 10 -33.41 31.20 28.89
N ALA A 11 -34.32 30.95 29.84
CA ALA A 11 -34.00 30.38 31.16
C ALA A 11 -33.76 28.86 31.05
N ALA A 12 -32.85 28.45 30.15
CA ALA A 12 -32.68 27.05 29.71
C ALA A 12 -31.32 26.44 30.05
N ASP A 13 -30.36 27.24 30.54
CA ASP A 13 -29.01 26.79 30.93
C ASP A 13 -28.74 26.86 32.45
N GLU A 14 -29.72 27.23 33.27
CA GLU A 14 -29.59 27.15 34.73
C GLU A 14 -29.78 25.71 35.24
N ALA A 15 -28.64 25.08 35.52
CA ALA A 15 -28.47 24.01 36.52
C ALA A 15 -29.46 22.83 36.48
N ARG A 16 -29.28 21.91 35.53
CA ARG A 16 -29.71 20.51 35.79
C ARG A 16 -28.94 19.97 37.01
N PRO A 17 -29.62 19.47 38.05
CA PRO A 17 -28.94 18.85 39.18
C PRO A 17 -28.07 17.68 38.71
N ARG A 18 -26.88 17.53 39.30
CA ARG A 18 -26.06 16.32 39.07
C ARG A 18 -26.79 15.15 39.76
N PRO A 19 -27.09 14.05 39.06
CA PRO A 19 -27.78 12.91 39.67
C PRO A 19 -26.92 12.37 40.81
N GLN A 20 -27.53 12.20 41.99
CA GLN A 20 -26.85 11.57 43.12
C GLN A 20 -26.84 10.06 42.89
N TYR A 21 -25.73 9.40 43.25
CA TYR A 21 -25.56 7.96 43.04
C TYR A 21 -26.70 7.18 43.73
N GLY A 22 -27.55 6.55 42.94
CA GLY A 22 -28.71 5.78 43.43
C GLY A 22 -30.03 6.09 42.72
N GLU A 23 -30.14 7.19 41.97
CA GLU A 23 -31.29 7.43 41.08
C GLU A 23 -31.22 6.50 39.86
N TYR A 24 -31.74 5.28 40.03
CA TYR A 24 -32.12 4.43 38.91
C TYR A 24 -33.17 5.15 38.06
N ALA A 25 -33.01 5.13 36.74
CA ALA A 25 -34.06 5.56 35.82
C ALA A 25 -35.37 4.86 36.20
N THR A 26 -36.50 5.57 36.20
CA THR A 26 -37.78 5.01 36.67
C THR A 26 -38.14 3.77 35.85
N PRO A 27 -38.92 2.81 36.39
CA PRO A 27 -39.30 1.62 35.62
C PRO A 27 -39.92 1.96 34.25
N GLU A 28 -40.65 3.07 34.17
CA GLU A 28 -41.25 3.61 32.95
C GLU A 28 -40.19 4.15 31.96
N GLU A 29 -39.17 4.86 32.42
CA GLU A 29 -38.04 5.29 31.58
C GLU A 29 -37.15 4.13 31.12
N GLN A 30 -37.04 3.06 31.92
CA GLN A 30 -36.36 1.83 31.50
C GLN A 30 -37.18 1.10 30.43
N ARG A 31 -38.49 0.95 30.63
CA ARG A 31 -39.44 0.42 29.62
C ARG A 31 -39.35 1.19 28.29
N ALA A 32 -39.22 2.52 28.33
CA ALA A 32 -39.08 3.34 27.13
C ALA A 32 -37.75 3.12 26.36
N ARG A 33 -36.65 2.77 27.06
CA ARG A 33 -35.35 2.46 26.44
C ARG A 33 -35.25 1.01 25.96
N ILE A 34 -35.80 0.07 26.73
CA ILE A 34 -35.84 -1.35 26.40
C ILE A 34 -37.04 -1.58 25.46
N ARG A 35 -36.81 -1.42 24.15
CA ARG A 35 -37.81 -1.57 23.08
C ARG A 35 -38.27 -3.04 22.88
N ARG A 36 -38.75 -3.69 23.94
CA ARG A 36 -39.35 -5.03 23.98
C ARG A 36 -40.48 -5.10 25.02
N PRO A 37 -41.68 -4.56 24.72
CA PRO A 37 -42.80 -4.59 25.65
C PRO A 37 -43.21 -6.02 26.02
N GLU A 38 -43.16 -6.94 25.04
CA GLU A 38 -43.55 -8.36 25.13
C GLU A 38 -42.91 -9.11 26.31
N VAL A 39 -41.64 -8.82 26.63
CA VAL A 39 -40.92 -9.50 27.74
C VAL A 39 -41.36 -8.95 29.11
N THR A 40 -41.80 -7.69 29.15
CA THR A 40 -42.22 -7.02 30.39
C THR A 40 -43.60 -7.49 30.84
N GLU A 41 -44.54 -7.60 29.90
CA GLU A 41 -45.90 -8.07 30.17
C GLU A 41 -45.93 -9.52 30.68
N ALA A 42 -45.07 -10.40 30.13
CA ALA A 42 -44.93 -11.78 30.60
C ALA A 42 -44.45 -11.86 32.06
N LEU A 43 -43.43 -11.06 32.42
CA LEU A 43 -42.90 -11.00 33.79
C LEU A 43 -43.91 -10.43 34.79
N GLU A 44 -44.68 -9.41 34.40
CA GLU A 44 -45.70 -8.76 35.23
C GLU A 44 -46.93 -9.67 35.44
N ALA A 45 -47.24 -10.54 34.47
CA ALA A 45 -48.23 -11.62 34.58
C ALA A 45 -47.76 -12.84 35.39
N GLY A 46 -46.55 -12.80 36.00
CA GLY A 46 -45.99 -13.90 36.77
C GLY A 46 -45.51 -15.09 35.93
N VAL A 47 -45.44 -14.94 34.61
CA VAL A 47 -44.94 -15.96 33.69
C VAL A 47 -43.42 -15.82 33.59
N ALA A 48 -42.69 -16.80 34.11
CA ALA A 48 -41.25 -16.86 33.91
C ALA A 48 -40.95 -16.90 32.39
N PRO A 49 -40.02 -16.07 31.87
CA PRO A 49 -39.66 -16.12 30.46
C PRO A 49 -39.19 -17.53 30.11
N GLN A 50 -39.99 -18.23 29.30
CA GLN A 50 -39.58 -19.52 28.78
C GLN A 50 -38.29 -19.29 27.99
N PRO A 51 -37.17 -19.97 28.32
CA PRO A 51 -35.98 -19.84 27.51
C PRO A 51 -36.37 -20.19 26.07
N GLU A 52 -36.18 -19.23 25.15
CA GLU A 52 -36.18 -19.53 23.72
C GLU A 52 -35.34 -20.79 23.54
N HIS A 53 -35.88 -21.80 22.84
CA HIS A 53 -35.18 -23.07 22.67
C HIS A 53 -33.76 -22.76 22.19
N ALA A 54 -32.78 -22.96 23.07
CA ALA A 54 -31.40 -22.71 22.74
C ALA A 54 -31.13 -23.55 21.50
N PRO A 55 -30.80 -22.94 20.34
CA PRO A 55 -30.56 -23.72 19.15
C PRO A 55 -29.48 -24.73 19.53
N GLU A 56 -29.76 -26.01 19.28
CA GLU A 56 -28.81 -27.10 19.55
C GLU A 56 -27.43 -26.65 19.08
N PRO A 57 -26.34 -26.95 19.82
CA PRO A 57 -25.00 -26.52 19.44
C PRO A 57 -24.58 -27.21 18.14
N ARG A 58 -25.05 -26.63 17.03
CA ARG A 58 -24.71 -26.96 15.65
C ARG A 58 -23.21 -26.80 15.58
N ALA A 59 -22.52 -27.94 15.57
CA ALA A 59 -21.08 -28.06 15.68
C ALA A 59 -20.44 -26.92 14.90
N ALA A 60 -19.80 -25.99 15.62
CA ALA A 60 -19.53 -24.65 15.11
C ALA A 60 -18.77 -24.76 13.78
N ALA A 61 -19.46 -24.47 12.68
CA ALA A 61 -18.84 -24.38 11.38
C ALA A 61 -17.73 -23.34 11.53
N LYS A 62 -16.47 -23.79 11.41
CA LYS A 62 -15.28 -22.95 11.61
C LYS A 62 -15.55 -21.62 10.90
N PRO A 63 -15.49 -20.47 11.60
CA PRO A 63 -15.80 -19.20 10.96
C PRO A 63 -15.00 -19.08 9.68
N GLY A 64 -15.71 -19.08 8.54
CA GLY A 64 -15.07 -18.85 7.25
C GLY A 64 -14.32 -17.52 7.35
N PRO A 65 -13.13 -17.36 6.74
CA PRO A 65 -12.31 -16.17 6.91
C PRO A 65 -13.13 -14.89 6.68
N MET A 66 -13.51 -14.24 7.78
CA MET A 66 -14.39 -13.07 7.74
C MET A 66 -13.63 -11.97 7.00
N PRO A 67 -14.17 -11.38 5.92
CA PRO A 67 -13.44 -10.39 5.15
C PRO A 67 -13.05 -9.23 6.07
N ALA A 68 -11.76 -9.09 6.36
CA ALA A 68 -11.26 -8.01 7.19
C ALA A 68 -11.68 -6.68 6.54
N PRO A 69 -12.32 -5.76 7.28
CA PRO A 69 -12.84 -4.52 6.71
C PRO A 69 -11.68 -3.75 6.08
N THR A 70 -11.74 -3.58 4.76
CA THR A 70 -10.71 -2.84 4.03
C THR A 70 -10.81 -1.38 4.40
N THR A 71 -9.96 -0.93 5.33
CA THR A 71 -9.82 0.50 5.62
C THR A 71 -9.44 1.24 4.34
N ARG A 72 -9.86 2.50 4.22
CA ARG A 72 -9.64 3.32 3.00
C ARG A 72 -8.16 3.35 2.57
N GLY A 73 -7.24 3.35 3.54
CA GLY A 73 -5.79 3.27 3.30
C GLY A 73 -5.33 1.97 2.63
N GLY A 74 -5.95 0.83 2.94
CA GLY A 74 -5.65 -0.46 2.30
C GLY A 74 -6.08 -0.55 0.83
N GLN A 75 -7.04 0.28 0.40
CA GLN A 75 -7.37 0.42 -1.02
C GLN A 75 -6.33 1.29 -1.75
N VAL A 76 -5.88 2.38 -1.11
CA VAL A 76 -4.85 3.28 -1.67
C VAL A 76 -3.50 2.56 -1.83
N ASP A 77 -3.04 1.80 -0.82
CA ASP A 77 -1.80 0.98 -0.91
C ASP A 77 -1.82 0.05 -2.13
N ARG A 78 -2.96 -0.60 -2.40
CA ARG A 78 -3.11 -1.48 -3.58
C ARG A 78 -3.00 -0.70 -4.89
N ILE A 79 -3.71 0.42 -5.03
CA ILE A 79 -3.69 1.25 -6.25
C ILE A 79 -2.26 1.76 -6.53
N VAL A 80 -1.59 2.30 -5.50
CA VAL A 80 -0.21 2.78 -5.61
C VAL A 80 0.73 1.64 -5.98
N THR A 81 0.60 0.48 -5.34
CA THR A 81 1.44 -0.70 -5.64
C THR A 81 1.22 -1.22 -7.06
N PHE A 82 -0.02 -1.28 -7.56
CA PHE A 82 -0.30 -1.64 -8.96
C PHE A 82 0.31 -0.63 -9.94
N GLY A 83 0.20 0.67 -9.66
CA GLY A 83 0.84 1.72 -10.45
C GLY A 83 2.37 1.55 -10.50
N LEU A 84 3.00 1.31 -9.35
CA LEU A 84 4.45 1.04 -9.25
C LEU A 84 4.88 -0.23 -10.00
N LEU A 85 4.08 -1.30 -9.98
CA LEU A 85 4.38 -2.52 -10.73
C LEU A 85 4.27 -2.33 -12.25
N ILE A 86 3.26 -1.59 -12.73
CA ILE A 86 3.06 -1.30 -14.16
C ILE A 86 4.16 -0.35 -14.66
N TYR A 87 4.42 0.74 -13.93
CA TYR A 87 5.51 1.67 -14.24
C TYR A 87 6.88 0.96 -14.20
N GLY A 88 7.11 0.16 -13.16
CA GLY A 88 8.32 -0.66 -13.03
C GLY A 88 8.50 -1.65 -14.17
N LEU A 89 7.43 -2.29 -14.64
CA LEU A 89 7.48 -3.19 -15.81
C LEU A 89 7.89 -2.43 -17.08
N PHE A 90 7.26 -1.28 -17.34
CA PHE A 90 7.59 -0.45 -18.49
C PHE A 90 9.06 0.02 -18.45
N SER A 91 9.50 0.51 -17.30
CA SER A 91 10.89 0.90 -17.04
C SER A 91 11.87 -0.27 -17.25
N VAL A 92 11.55 -1.46 -16.73
CA VAL A 92 12.40 -2.65 -16.88
C VAL A 92 12.48 -3.13 -18.32
N VAL A 93 11.37 -3.12 -19.07
CA VAL A 93 11.37 -3.50 -20.50
C VAL A 93 12.18 -2.51 -21.33
N THR A 94 12.03 -1.20 -21.12
CA THR A 94 12.83 -0.19 -21.84
C THR A 94 14.30 -0.26 -21.47
N THR A 95 14.64 -0.45 -20.19
CA THR A 95 16.03 -0.68 -19.73
C THR A 95 16.63 -1.96 -20.32
N ILE A 96 15.88 -3.08 -20.38
CA ILE A 96 16.37 -4.32 -21.01
C ILE A 96 16.69 -4.10 -22.50
N ILE A 97 15.83 -3.40 -23.25
CA ILE A 97 16.09 -3.09 -24.67
C ILE A 97 17.36 -2.24 -24.82
N GLN A 98 17.58 -1.26 -23.94
CA GLN A 98 18.82 -0.45 -23.93
C GLN A 98 20.05 -1.29 -23.59
N LEU A 99 20.00 -2.12 -22.55
CA LEU A 99 21.12 -2.95 -22.10
C LEU A 99 21.49 -4.05 -23.12
N LEU A 100 20.53 -4.58 -23.88
CA LEU A 100 20.80 -5.50 -24.98
C LEU A 100 21.45 -4.80 -26.18
N ASN A 101 21.21 -3.49 -26.37
CA ASN A 101 21.99 -2.65 -27.27
C ASN A 101 23.14 -1.93 -26.52
N PHE A 102 23.97 -2.72 -25.84
CA PHE A 102 25.01 -2.21 -24.93
C PHE A 102 25.97 -1.17 -25.54
N PRO A 103 26.47 -1.31 -26.79
CA PRO A 103 27.37 -0.31 -27.38
C PRO A 103 26.70 1.06 -27.48
N GLU A 104 25.43 1.12 -27.89
CA GLU A 104 24.69 2.36 -27.99
C GLU A 104 24.32 2.92 -26.61
N TYR A 105 24.02 2.06 -25.63
CA TYR A 105 23.89 2.46 -24.24
C TYR A 105 25.18 3.10 -23.68
N ALA A 106 26.35 2.54 -23.98
CA ALA A 106 27.64 3.09 -23.56
C ALA A 106 27.98 4.41 -24.29
N ASN A 107 27.72 4.50 -25.59
CA ASN A 107 27.88 5.76 -26.34
C ASN A 107 26.94 6.86 -25.79
N ASN A 108 25.69 6.52 -25.44
CA ASN A 108 24.78 7.45 -24.80
C ASN A 108 25.29 7.93 -23.43
N PHE A 109 25.86 7.04 -22.61
CA PHE A 109 26.49 7.41 -21.35
C PHE A 109 27.62 8.43 -21.56
N ALA A 110 28.55 8.18 -22.50
CA ALA A 110 29.62 9.13 -22.84
C ALA A 110 29.06 10.49 -23.29
N ARG A 111 28.04 10.50 -24.16
CA ARG A 111 27.38 11.73 -24.63
C ARG A 111 26.70 12.54 -23.52
N VAL A 112 26.16 11.90 -22.48
CA VAL A 112 25.60 12.60 -21.30
C VAL A 112 26.67 13.39 -20.54
N PHE A 113 27.91 12.91 -20.52
CA PHE A 113 29.07 13.61 -19.97
C PHE A 113 29.81 14.48 -21.00
N GLN A 114 29.21 14.71 -22.18
CA GLN A 114 29.79 15.45 -23.31
C GLN A 114 31.15 14.90 -23.81
N VAL A 115 31.40 13.60 -23.59
CA VAL A 115 32.60 12.90 -24.07
C VAL A 115 32.34 12.33 -25.46
N ASP A 116 33.19 12.66 -26.42
CA ASP A 116 33.24 11.95 -27.71
C ASP A 116 34.03 10.65 -27.55
N ALA A 117 33.36 9.62 -27.04
CA ALA A 117 33.89 8.27 -26.90
C ALA A 117 32.98 7.26 -27.60
N THR A 118 33.59 6.41 -28.43
CA THR A 118 32.91 5.29 -29.08
C THR A 118 33.30 3.98 -28.38
N PHE A 119 32.32 3.20 -27.96
CA PHE A 119 32.53 1.87 -27.38
C PHE A 119 32.84 0.85 -28.47
N THR A 120 33.96 0.12 -28.34
CA THR A 120 34.52 -0.77 -29.36
C THR A 120 34.51 -2.24 -28.96
N ASN A 121 34.54 -2.57 -27.67
CA ASN A 121 34.56 -3.97 -27.19
C ASN A 121 33.18 -4.64 -27.23
N LEU A 122 32.66 -4.87 -28.45
CA LEU A 122 31.31 -5.41 -28.67
C LEU A 122 31.07 -6.75 -27.96
N THR A 123 32.05 -7.65 -27.96
CA THR A 123 31.93 -8.98 -27.34
C THR A 123 31.69 -8.89 -25.84
N ALA A 124 32.48 -8.08 -25.13
CA ALA A 124 32.27 -7.87 -23.69
C ALA A 124 31.01 -7.03 -23.42
N GLY A 125 30.71 -6.04 -24.27
CA GLY A 125 29.50 -5.24 -24.17
C GLY A 125 28.22 -6.09 -24.22
N TYR A 126 28.07 -6.98 -25.20
CA TYR A 126 26.91 -7.87 -25.27
C TYR A 126 26.84 -8.85 -24.09
N LEU A 127 27.99 -9.36 -23.60
CA LEU A 127 28.03 -10.25 -22.44
C LEU A 127 27.54 -9.55 -21.17
N TRP A 128 28.12 -8.39 -20.83
CA TRP A 128 27.77 -7.64 -19.62
C TRP A 128 26.41 -6.97 -19.72
N GLY A 129 26.01 -6.49 -20.90
CA GLY A 129 24.67 -5.99 -21.19
C GLY A 129 23.59 -7.06 -21.03
N ALA A 130 23.82 -8.27 -21.55
CA ALA A 130 22.91 -9.41 -21.32
C ALA A 130 22.84 -9.81 -19.83
N ALA A 131 23.96 -9.80 -19.12
CA ALA A 131 23.98 -10.06 -17.67
C ALA A 131 23.19 -9.00 -16.88
N ALA A 132 23.39 -7.71 -17.17
CA ALA A 132 22.65 -6.61 -16.56
C ALA A 132 21.14 -6.68 -16.89
N ALA A 133 20.78 -7.00 -18.13
CA ALA A 133 19.40 -7.20 -18.55
C ALA A 133 18.74 -8.39 -17.82
N ALA A 134 19.44 -9.51 -17.69
CA ALA A 134 18.98 -10.68 -16.95
C ALA A 134 18.77 -10.37 -15.46
N VAL A 135 19.71 -9.70 -14.80
CA VAL A 135 19.57 -9.24 -13.41
C VAL A 135 18.37 -8.31 -13.26
N THR A 136 18.18 -7.35 -14.17
CA THR A 136 17.06 -6.40 -14.12
C THR A 136 15.71 -7.12 -14.27
N GLY A 137 15.59 -8.05 -15.22
CA GLY A 137 14.39 -8.86 -15.43
C GLY A 137 14.07 -9.80 -14.27
N ILE A 138 15.07 -10.56 -13.78
CA ILE A 138 14.92 -11.47 -12.64
C ILE A 138 14.59 -10.67 -11.36
N GLY A 139 15.28 -9.55 -11.14
CA GLY A 139 15.03 -8.65 -10.01
C GLY A 139 13.60 -8.11 -10.01
N TRP A 140 13.07 -7.71 -11.17
CA TRP A 140 11.67 -7.30 -11.30
C TRP A 140 10.69 -8.46 -11.05
N LEU A 141 10.94 -9.66 -11.61
CA LEU A 141 10.09 -10.83 -11.38
C LEU A 141 10.03 -11.24 -9.90
N LEU A 142 11.18 -11.25 -9.21
CA LEU A 142 11.26 -11.49 -7.76
C LEU A 142 10.50 -10.40 -6.99
N THR A 143 10.69 -9.13 -7.37
CA THR A 143 9.99 -7.99 -6.76
C THR A 143 8.47 -8.09 -6.90
N ALA A 144 7.98 -8.42 -8.10
CA ALA A 144 6.56 -8.66 -8.36
C ALA A 144 6.02 -9.85 -7.55
N MET A 145 6.77 -10.96 -7.48
CA MET A 145 6.42 -12.14 -6.68
C MET A 145 6.32 -11.81 -5.19
N PHE A 146 7.30 -11.12 -4.61
CA PHE A 146 7.27 -10.72 -3.20
C PHE A 146 6.14 -9.73 -2.90
N THR A 147 5.92 -8.77 -3.79
CA THR A 147 4.80 -7.81 -3.69
C THR A 147 3.46 -8.54 -3.68
N TRP A 148 3.22 -9.48 -4.60
CA TRP A 148 2.01 -10.29 -4.65
C TRP A 148 1.83 -11.17 -3.40
N ARG A 149 2.90 -11.78 -2.92
CA ARG A 149 2.89 -12.61 -1.69
C ARG A 149 2.64 -11.79 -0.43
N SER A 150 3.06 -10.52 -0.40
CA SER A 150 2.77 -9.55 0.66
C SER A 150 1.30 -9.11 0.64
N MET A 151 0.77 -8.74 -0.54
CA MET A 151 -0.63 -8.38 -0.73
C MET A 151 -1.60 -9.49 -0.31
N ARG A 152 -1.29 -10.76 -0.66
CA ARG A 152 -2.05 -11.95 -0.22
C ARG A 152 -2.07 -12.13 1.30
N ARG A 153 -1.15 -11.50 2.04
CA ARG A 153 -1.06 -11.53 3.51
C ARG A 153 -1.63 -10.27 4.17
N GLY A 154 -2.26 -9.37 3.39
CA GLY A 154 -2.87 -8.13 3.91
C GLY A 154 -1.85 -7.10 4.43
N ARG A 155 -0.57 -7.21 4.07
CA ARG A 155 0.48 -6.27 4.49
C ARG A 155 0.60 -5.09 3.51
N ILE A 156 0.98 -3.93 4.05
CA ILE A 156 1.40 -2.74 3.29
C ILE A 156 2.53 -3.15 2.34
N SER A 157 2.34 -2.91 1.04
CA SER A 157 3.18 -3.50 0.00
C SER A 157 3.86 -2.49 -0.93
N PHE A 158 3.48 -1.19 -0.88
CA PHE A 158 4.01 -0.18 -1.80
C PHE A 158 5.54 0.00 -1.76
N TRP A 159 6.19 -0.30 -0.63
CA TRP A 159 7.64 -0.14 -0.47
C TRP A 159 8.43 -1.27 -1.17
N ILE A 160 7.83 -2.43 -1.41
CA ILE A 160 8.51 -3.61 -1.97
C ILE A 160 8.94 -3.35 -3.42
N PRO A 161 8.10 -2.81 -4.32
CA PRO A 161 8.53 -2.37 -5.65
C PRO A 161 9.70 -1.40 -5.63
N ILE A 162 9.72 -0.45 -4.70
CA ILE A 162 10.73 0.61 -4.63
C ILE A 162 12.09 0.03 -4.23
N VAL A 163 12.14 -0.76 -3.16
CA VAL A 163 13.39 -1.40 -2.70
C VAL A 163 13.88 -2.44 -3.71
N GLY A 164 12.97 -3.24 -4.29
CA GLY A 164 13.32 -4.22 -5.31
C GLY A 164 13.89 -3.59 -6.58
N ALA A 165 13.31 -2.48 -7.04
CA ALA A 165 13.85 -1.69 -8.15
C ALA A 165 15.23 -1.11 -7.80
N LEU A 166 15.38 -0.45 -6.63
CA LEU A 166 16.65 0.13 -6.20
C LEU A 166 17.79 -0.89 -6.19
N VAL A 167 17.60 -2.06 -5.57
CA VAL A 167 18.61 -3.12 -5.51
C VAL A 167 18.95 -3.63 -6.91
N SER A 168 17.94 -3.90 -7.74
CA SER A 168 18.13 -4.40 -9.11
C SER A 168 18.90 -3.41 -9.98
N THR A 169 18.53 -2.13 -9.92
CA THR A 169 19.20 -1.03 -10.65
C THR A 169 20.65 -0.84 -10.21
N VAL A 170 20.96 -0.94 -8.91
CA VAL A 170 22.34 -0.83 -8.41
C VAL A 170 23.20 -1.99 -8.94
N ILE A 171 22.71 -3.23 -8.91
CA ILE A 171 23.46 -4.39 -9.43
C ILE A 171 23.63 -4.28 -10.95
N ALA A 172 22.59 -3.90 -11.69
CA ALA A 172 22.66 -3.68 -13.13
C ALA A 172 23.65 -2.55 -13.49
N ALA A 173 23.67 -1.45 -12.74
CA ALA A 173 24.63 -0.36 -12.94
C ALA A 173 26.09 -0.82 -12.71
N VAL A 174 26.36 -1.64 -11.70
CA VAL A 174 27.69 -2.23 -11.47
C VAL A 174 28.10 -3.14 -12.65
N LEU A 175 27.20 -3.99 -13.15
CA LEU A 175 27.47 -4.83 -14.32
C LEU A 175 27.73 -4.00 -15.59
N SER A 176 26.97 -2.92 -15.79
CA SER A 176 27.20 -1.97 -16.88
C SER A 176 28.56 -1.27 -16.76
N LEU A 177 28.97 -0.84 -15.56
CA LEU A 177 30.27 -0.22 -15.35
C LEU A 177 31.43 -1.21 -15.61
N ILE A 178 31.28 -2.49 -15.25
CA ILE A 178 32.25 -3.54 -15.60
C ILE A 178 32.30 -3.74 -17.14
N GLY A 179 31.15 -3.72 -17.81
CA GLY A 179 31.07 -3.77 -19.28
C GLY A 179 31.79 -2.60 -19.96
N MET A 180 31.56 -1.37 -19.50
CA MET A 180 32.29 -0.19 -19.97
C MET A 180 33.79 -0.27 -19.66
N ALA A 181 34.15 -0.76 -18.47
CA ALA A 181 35.53 -0.89 -18.04
C ALA A 181 36.34 -1.95 -18.80
N SER A 182 35.67 -2.84 -19.53
CA SER A 182 36.31 -3.82 -20.41
C SER A 182 36.85 -3.24 -21.72
N ASP A 183 36.59 -1.95 -22.01
CA ASP A 183 37.14 -1.22 -23.16
C ASP A 183 38.13 -0.14 -22.68
N PRO A 184 39.46 -0.38 -22.81
CA PRO A 184 40.47 0.58 -22.37
C PRO A 184 40.45 1.91 -23.14
N GLN A 185 40.04 1.92 -24.42
CA GLN A 185 39.99 3.16 -25.21
C GLN A 185 38.82 4.03 -24.74
N PHE A 186 37.64 3.42 -24.57
CA PHE A 186 36.46 4.07 -24.03
C PHE A 186 36.71 4.62 -22.62
N LEU A 187 37.30 3.81 -21.73
CA LEU A 187 37.68 4.27 -20.38
C LEU A 187 38.63 5.45 -20.41
N THR A 188 39.68 5.40 -21.23
CA THR A 188 40.70 6.47 -21.27
C THR A 188 40.10 7.78 -21.78
N ALA A 189 39.22 7.71 -22.79
CA ALA A 189 38.49 8.89 -23.28
C ALA A 189 37.60 9.51 -22.19
N VAL A 190 36.82 8.69 -21.46
CA VAL A 190 35.94 9.17 -20.37
C VAL A 190 36.73 9.69 -19.16
N MET A 191 37.81 9.02 -18.74
CA MET A 191 38.63 9.48 -17.61
C MET A 191 39.45 10.75 -17.95
N GLY A 192 39.84 10.92 -19.22
CA GLY A 192 40.55 12.10 -19.70
C GLY A 192 39.74 13.39 -19.58
N THR A 193 38.41 13.33 -19.68
CA THR A 193 37.55 14.52 -19.51
C THR A 193 37.29 14.88 -18.06
N VAL A 194 37.34 13.93 -17.12
CA VAL A 194 37.18 14.19 -15.67
C VAL A 194 38.43 14.86 -15.06
N SER A 195 39.54 14.83 -15.78
CA SER A 195 40.84 15.36 -15.35
C SER A 195 41.13 16.78 -15.86
N ASN A 196 40.19 17.41 -16.58
CA ASN A 196 40.25 18.79 -17.09
C ASN A 196 39.14 19.64 -16.47
#